data_AF-A0AA39IBF1-F1
#
_entry.id   AF-A0AA39IBF1-F1
#
_cell.length_a   1.000
_cell.length_b   1.000
_cell.length_c   1.000
_cell.angle_alpha   90.00
_cell.angle_beta   90.00
_cell.angle_gamma   90.00
#
_symmetry.space_group_name_H-M   'P 1'
#
loop_
_entity.id
_entity.type
_entity.pdbx_description
1 polymer ?
#
loop_
_entity_poly.entity_id
_entity_poly.type
_entity_poly.pdbx_seq_one_letter_code
_entity_poly.pdbx_strand_id
1 'polypeptide(L)'
;MIFNFALILCFLAICPSLANVVTRKVDHIFSSNVHPCDDFHDFVCNKEGRGELSPLLKELKNGFYSRLRNAFIHDDDTIVREFMKIYAGSNASFDVEIPDYGWNARRKLRVTYTDQTTNVKKEHDLVNIEYYLNLLYAKYIIEKDLNPQTWKDEMQALFEEVKSEVIDTIRAASWMPTKNKTEIESFLNEKRLHLGLPAQLEDVTLINNAIYKVRKRFIQMKQEWIPGTNCDKNCLLEYYSSFLKTAYEESVPHQVAYHLRVLNRYIIQNTFTTCEYGNYSNYLYMSPVLTYQPRSPIAKILKYFESTVSMSSLLFDDLQLNWDKSEGFSCYQNLSSCEPQWYEYQRNVDIIEGLRLASKIIAKKSAAVKFLESRDEFKSFNFSDLQWFFVQFESIWCQLDDQPTTEGKENSPLYIRQSPEFQMAFGCKSGHELYTRQEDMCYAL
;
A
#
# COMPACT_ATOMS: atom_id res chain seq x y z
N MET A 1 -69.36 28.81 6.72
CA MET A 1 -69.10 28.15 5.42
C MET A 1 -68.30 29.13 4.60
N ILE A 2 -67.15 28.72 4.01
CA ILE A 2 -66.16 29.52 3.23
C ILE A 2 -64.87 29.87 4.02
N PHE A 3 -63.78 29.22 3.58
CA PHE A 3 -62.34 29.58 3.56
C PHE A 3 -61.52 29.67 4.87
N ASN A 4 -60.53 28.75 5.00
CA ASN A 4 -59.11 29.12 5.03
C ASN A 4 -58.20 27.89 4.87
N PHE A 5 -57.74 27.71 3.63
CA PHE A 5 -56.72 26.76 3.18
C PHE A 5 -55.61 27.63 2.57
N ALA A 6 -54.72 28.18 3.39
CA ALA A 6 -53.49 28.86 2.96
C ALA A 6 -52.62 29.21 4.17
N LEU A 7 -51.30 29.21 3.97
CA LEU A 7 -50.23 29.48 4.93
C LEU A 7 -49.86 28.35 5.90
N ILE A 8 -49.26 27.27 5.40
CA ILE A 8 -47.98 26.74 5.88
C ILE A 8 -47.28 26.04 4.69
N LEU A 9 -46.72 26.83 3.78
CA LEU A 9 -45.97 26.34 2.60
C LEU A 9 -44.78 27.29 2.34
N CYS A 10 -43.92 27.47 3.36
CA CYS A 10 -42.72 28.32 3.30
C CYS A 10 -41.53 27.75 4.08
N PHE A 11 -41.34 26.42 4.09
CA PHE A 11 -40.14 25.77 4.68
C PHE A 11 -39.46 24.76 3.75
N LEU A 12 -39.56 24.97 2.43
CA LEU A 12 -38.78 24.24 1.41
C LEU A 12 -37.91 25.20 0.59
N ALA A 13 -37.26 26.14 1.26
CA ALA A 13 -36.04 26.78 0.74
C ALA A 13 -34.83 26.00 1.28
N ILE A 14 -34.74 24.71 0.91
CA ILE A 14 -33.45 24.02 0.92
C ILE A 14 -32.67 24.72 -0.18
N CYS A 15 -31.86 25.72 0.18
CA CYS A 15 -30.77 26.15 -0.68
C CYS A 15 -29.98 24.88 -0.99
N PRO A 16 -29.96 24.38 -2.24
CA PRO A 16 -28.86 23.52 -2.62
C PRO A 16 -27.66 24.46 -2.50
N SER A 17 -26.88 24.28 -1.44
CA SER A 17 -25.52 24.79 -1.44
C SER A 17 -24.92 24.26 -2.73
N LEU A 18 -24.83 25.14 -3.73
CA LEU A 18 -23.95 25.01 -4.87
C LEU A 18 -22.57 24.90 -4.25
N ALA A 19 -22.24 23.69 -3.79
CA ALA A 19 -20.87 23.26 -3.67
C ALA A 19 -20.35 23.47 -5.08
N ASN A 20 -19.64 24.59 -5.26
CA ASN A 20 -18.72 24.74 -6.34
C ASN A 20 -17.82 23.52 -6.22
N VAL A 21 -18.18 22.45 -6.93
CA VAL A 21 -17.27 21.38 -7.27
C VAL A 21 -16.27 22.09 -8.15
N VAL A 22 -15.28 22.69 -7.50
CA VAL A 22 -14.06 23.11 -8.14
C VAL A 22 -13.53 21.81 -8.68
N THR A 23 -13.81 21.55 -9.96
CA THR A 23 -13.19 20.51 -10.74
C THR A 23 -11.72 20.92 -10.82
N ARG A 24 -10.96 20.60 -9.76
CA ARG A 24 -9.51 20.72 -9.77
C ARG A 24 -9.02 19.68 -10.77
N LYS A 25 -9.05 20.05 -12.05
CA LYS A 25 -8.22 19.49 -13.11
C LYS A 25 -6.78 19.80 -12.74
N VAL A 26 -6.20 18.95 -11.92
CA VAL A 26 -4.75 18.84 -11.86
C VAL A 26 -4.45 17.53 -12.57
N ASP A 27 -4.42 17.62 -13.90
CA ASP A 27 -3.99 16.54 -14.75
C ASP A 27 -2.52 16.27 -14.44
N HIS A 28 -2.14 14.98 -14.41
CA HIS A 28 -0.74 14.61 -14.26
C HIS A 28 0.06 15.20 -15.42
N ILE A 29 1.13 15.95 -15.14
CA ILE A 29 1.95 16.56 -16.21
C ILE A 29 3.11 15.62 -16.49
N PHE A 30 3.01 14.84 -17.56
CA PHE A 30 4.14 14.05 -18.07
C PHE A 30 5.23 14.97 -18.64
N SER A 31 6.49 14.51 -18.62
CA SER A 31 7.56 15.22 -19.29
C SER A 31 7.29 15.27 -20.80
N SER A 32 7.48 16.45 -21.40
CA SER A 32 7.47 16.61 -22.85
C SER A 32 8.87 16.61 -23.45
N ASN A 33 9.91 16.63 -22.59
CA ASN A 33 11.32 16.65 -22.98
C ASN A 33 11.92 15.25 -23.08
N VAL A 34 11.27 14.25 -22.48
CA VAL A 34 11.76 12.88 -22.39
C VAL A 34 10.77 11.96 -23.08
N HIS A 35 11.26 11.11 -24.00
CA HIS A 35 10.42 10.11 -24.63
C HIS A 35 10.22 8.91 -23.65
N PRO A 36 9.01 8.33 -23.54
CA PRO A 36 8.73 7.26 -22.58
C PRO A 36 9.58 5.99 -22.77
N CYS A 37 10.12 5.77 -23.97
CA CYS A 37 11.02 4.64 -24.23
C CYS A 37 12.50 4.93 -23.94
N ASP A 38 12.87 6.17 -23.66
CA ASP A 38 14.25 6.54 -23.33
C ASP A 38 14.42 6.60 -21.81
N ASP A 39 13.59 7.37 -21.11
CA ASP A 39 13.55 7.35 -19.64
C ASP A 39 12.10 7.47 -19.14
N PHE A 40 11.49 6.32 -18.87
CA PHE A 40 10.10 6.26 -18.43
C PHE A 40 9.90 6.87 -17.04
N HIS A 41 10.90 6.77 -16.16
CA HIS A 41 10.84 7.34 -14.82
C HIS A 41 10.80 8.87 -14.88
N ASP A 42 11.71 9.49 -15.63
CA ASP A 42 11.70 10.95 -15.80
C ASP A 42 10.51 11.42 -16.65
N PHE A 43 10.03 10.59 -17.58
CA PHE A 43 8.78 10.82 -18.30
C PHE A 43 7.57 10.94 -17.36
N VAL A 44 7.38 9.98 -16.46
CA VAL A 44 6.25 9.94 -15.54
C VAL A 44 6.44 10.93 -14.39
N CYS A 45 7.60 10.97 -13.75
CA CYS A 45 7.79 11.79 -12.54
C CYS A 45 8.01 13.28 -12.84
N ASN A 46 8.42 13.65 -14.06
CA ASN A 46 8.56 15.02 -14.55
C ASN A 46 9.12 16.02 -13.50
N LYS A 47 10.36 15.78 -13.08
CA LYS A 47 11.02 16.60 -12.04
C LYS A 47 11.09 18.09 -12.43
N GLU A 48 11.26 18.39 -13.71
CA GLU A 48 11.33 19.77 -14.24
C GLU A 48 9.99 20.50 -14.19
N GLY A 49 8.87 19.77 -14.34
CA GLY A 49 7.50 20.31 -14.44
C GLY A 49 6.78 20.55 -13.12
N ARG A 50 7.52 20.70 -12.01
CA ARG A 50 7.05 20.75 -10.60
C ARG A 50 6.77 19.40 -9.94
N GLY A 51 7.23 18.26 -10.46
CA GLY A 51 7.36 16.97 -9.76
C GLY A 51 6.13 16.41 -9.01
N GLU A 52 4.98 17.08 -9.05
CA GLU A 52 3.83 16.75 -8.24
C GLU A 52 3.00 15.70 -8.95
N LEU A 53 2.84 14.55 -8.30
CA LEU A 53 1.85 13.55 -8.70
C LEU A 53 0.45 14.17 -8.79
N SER A 54 -0.32 13.79 -9.81
CA SER A 54 -1.74 14.17 -9.88
C SER A 54 -2.51 13.75 -8.61
N PRO A 55 -3.63 14.41 -8.25
CA PRO A 55 -4.45 14.03 -7.11
C PRO A 55 -4.86 12.55 -7.14
N LEU A 56 -5.08 12.01 -8.34
CA LEU A 56 -5.34 10.60 -8.55
C LEU A 56 -4.17 9.70 -8.13
N LEU A 57 -2.98 9.96 -8.67
CA LEU A 57 -1.79 9.15 -8.34
C LEU A 57 -1.41 9.33 -6.87
N LYS A 58 -1.62 10.53 -6.29
CA LYS A 58 -1.52 10.78 -4.85
C LYS A 58 -2.53 9.96 -4.05
N GLU A 59 -3.79 9.83 -4.49
CA GLU A 59 -4.80 9.00 -3.84
C GLU A 59 -4.48 7.51 -3.94
N LEU A 60 -3.96 7.05 -5.09
CA LEU A 60 -3.52 5.67 -5.26
C LEU A 60 -2.33 5.35 -4.34
N LYS A 61 -1.31 6.21 -4.33
CA LYS A 61 -0.09 6.01 -3.53
C LYS A 61 -0.32 6.20 -2.03
N ASN A 62 -1.05 7.26 -1.65
CA ASN A 62 -1.11 7.76 -0.27
C ASN A 62 -2.54 7.84 0.30
N GLY A 63 -3.59 7.46 -0.45
CA GLY A 63 -4.98 7.63 -0.03
C GLY A 63 -5.34 6.84 1.23
N PHE A 64 -4.88 5.59 1.31
CA PHE A 64 -5.05 4.75 2.50
C PHE A 64 -4.52 5.46 3.76
N TYR A 65 -3.26 5.88 3.70
CA TYR A 65 -2.57 6.51 4.82
C TYR A 65 -3.09 7.92 5.12
N SER A 66 -3.47 8.69 4.10
CA SER A 66 -4.07 10.01 4.29
C SER A 66 -5.38 9.88 5.06
N ARG A 67 -6.21 8.88 4.74
CA ARG A 67 -7.46 8.61 5.47
C ARG A 67 -7.21 8.12 6.89
N LEU A 68 -6.25 7.22 7.05
CA LEU A 68 -5.85 6.73 8.36
C LEU A 68 -5.30 7.88 9.24
N ARG A 69 -4.37 8.67 8.72
CA ARG A 69 -3.83 9.88 9.37
C ARG A 69 -4.95 10.83 9.76
N ASN A 70 -5.89 11.10 8.84
CA ASN A 70 -7.06 11.91 9.14
C ASN A 70 -7.90 11.31 10.26
N ALA A 71 -8.09 9.98 10.30
CA ALA A 71 -8.81 9.33 11.40
C ALA A 71 -8.07 9.50 12.74
N PHE A 72 -6.74 9.34 12.75
CA PHE A 72 -5.92 9.58 13.94
C PHE A 72 -6.00 11.03 14.44
N ILE A 73 -5.87 12.02 13.55
CA ILE A 73 -5.89 13.45 13.90
C ILE A 73 -7.23 13.85 14.53
N HIS A 74 -8.34 13.24 14.10
CA HIS A 74 -9.68 13.57 14.56
C HIS A 74 -10.18 12.68 15.71
N ASP A 75 -9.45 11.63 16.12
CA ASP A 75 -9.84 10.81 17.27
C ASP A 75 -9.39 11.46 18.58
N ASP A 76 -10.31 11.55 19.54
CA ASP A 76 -10.06 12.09 20.87
C ASP A 76 -9.52 11.00 21.82
N ASP A 77 -8.45 10.30 21.40
CA ASP A 77 -7.89 9.20 22.17
C ASP A 77 -7.25 9.70 23.48
N THR A 78 -7.70 9.16 24.61
CA THR A 78 -7.23 9.56 25.94
C THR A 78 -5.73 9.31 26.14
N ILE A 79 -5.19 8.17 25.72
CA ILE A 79 -3.76 7.86 25.89
C ILE A 79 -2.94 8.80 25.02
N VAL A 80 -3.31 8.98 23.75
CA VAL A 80 -2.62 9.90 22.83
C VAL A 80 -2.59 11.31 23.44
N ARG A 81 -3.71 11.82 23.96
CA ARG A 81 -3.74 13.12 24.67
C ARG A 81 -2.79 13.19 25.85
N GLU A 82 -2.65 12.12 26.63
CA GLU A 82 -1.73 12.09 27.76
C GLU A 82 -0.27 12.18 27.33
N PHE A 83 0.12 11.50 26.25
CA PHE A 83 1.46 11.66 25.66
C PHE A 83 1.65 13.07 25.10
N MET A 84 0.64 13.63 24.43
CA MET A 84 0.70 14.99 23.85
C MET A 84 0.91 16.08 24.90
N LYS A 85 0.30 15.93 26.09
CA LYS A 85 0.54 16.85 27.23
C LYS A 85 2.01 16.88 27.64
N ILE A 86 2.70 15.73 27.63
CA ILE A 86 4.12 15.63 27.97
C ILE A 86 4.99 16.25 26.88
N TYR A 87 4.61 16.10 25.60
CA TYR A 87 5.45 16.55 24.49
C TYR A 87 5.57 18.07 24.35
N ALA A 88 4.52 18.86 24.59
CA ALA A 88 4.64 20.33 24.52
C ALA A 88 3.48 21.11 25.17
N GLY A 89 2.71 20.52 26.09
CA GLY A 89 1.43 21.12 26.50
C GLY A 89 0.40 21.13 25.36
N SER A 90 -0.42 22.18 25.23
CA SER A 90 -1.52 22.29 24.24
C SER A 90 -1.09 22.49 22.78
N ASN A 91 0.21 22.58 22.49
CA ASN A 91 0.73 23.04 21.19
C ASN A 91 1.51 21.97 20.39
N ALA A 92 1.43 20.69 20.79
CA ALA A 92 1.95 19.58 19.99
C ALA A 92 0.92 19.16 18.93
N SER A 93 1.38 18.86 17.71
CA SER A 93 0.61 18.17 16.67
C SER A 93 1.12 16.73 16.56
N PHE A 94 0.22 15.74 16.60
CA PHE A 94 0.56 14.35 16.35
C PHE A 94 0.56 14.19 14.84
N ASP A 95 1.75 14.12 14.23
CA ASP A 95 1.82 13.67 12.85
C ASP A 95 2.05 12.17 12.81
N VAL A 96 1.47 11.52 11.80
CA VAL A 96 1.81 10.17 11.40
C VAL A 96 2.65 10.34 10.14
N GLU A 97 3.95 10.53 10.34
CA GLU A 97 4.86 10.54 9.20
C GLU A 97 5.10 9.11 8.79
N ILE A 98 4.78 8.84 7.52
CA ILE A 98 5.02 7.57 6.88
C ILE A 98 6.15 7.86 5.89
N PRO A 99 7.40 7.64 6.28
CA PRO A 99 8.53 7.99 5.44
C PRO A 99 8.44 7.26 4.10
N ASP A 100 8.41 8.03 3.02
CA ASP A 100 8.20 7.58 1.64
C ASP A 100 9.53 7.12 1.02
N TYR A 101 10.08 6.00 1.48
CA TYR A 101 11.37 5.48 0.98
C TYR A 101 11.24 4.19 0.17
N GLY A 102 10.60 4.24 -1.00
CA GLY A 102 10.56 3.10 -1.92
C GLY A 102 9.87 1.85 -1.36
N TRP A 103 10.00 0.74 -2.08
CA TRP A 103 9.37 -0.54 -1.72
C TRP A 103 9.94 -1.16 -0.43
N ASN A 104 11.17 -0.78 -0.07
CA ASN A 104 11.86 -1.26 1.12
C ASN A 104 11.79 -0.28 2.33
N ALA A 105 11.03 0.81 2.22
CA ALA A 105 10.78 1.69 3.36
C ALA A 105 10.12 0.90 4.49
N ARG A 106 10.78 0.87 5.65
CA ARG A 106 10.05 0.71 6.89
C ARG A 106 9.28 1.99 7.15
N ARG A 107 8.00 1.97 6.79
CA ARG A 107 6.97 2.95 7.11
C ARG A 107 6.73 2.95 8.61
N LYS A 108 7.66 3.53 9.37
CA LYS A 108 7.51 3.69 10.81
C LYS A 108 6.49 4.76 11.09
N LEU A 109 5.54 4.46 11.96
CA LEU A 109 4.68 5.46 12.57
C LEU A 109 5.54 6.35 13.47
N ARG A 110 5.93 7.52 12.96
CA ARG A 110 6.67 8.51 13.75
C ARG A 110 5.69 9.53 14.30
N VAL A 111 5.72 9.71 15.61
CA VAL A 111 5.08 10.86 16.26
C VAL A 111 6.12 11.95 16.28
N THR A 112 5.97 12.88 15.35
CA THR A 112 6.71 14.12 15.39
C THR A 112 5.88 15.14 16.15
N TYR A 113 6.56 16.05 16.86
CA TYR A 113 5.93 17.26 17.36
C TYR A 113 6.71 18.46 16.84
N THR A 114 5.98 19.52 16.50
CA THR A 114 6.58 20.78 16.11
C THR A 114 6.67 21.65 17.34
N ASP A 115 7.90 21.94 17.76
CA ASP A 115 8.15 22.90 18.82
C ASP A 115 7.86 24.30 18.27
N GLN A 116 6.72 24.90 18.62
CA GLN A 116 6.31 26.20 18.05
C GLN A 116 7.28 27.35 18.38
N THR A 117 8.13 27.22 19.41
CA THR A 117 9.12 28.27 19.74
C THR A 117 10.30 28.25 18.78
N THR A 118 10.69 27.06 18.32
CA THR A 118 11.83 26.86 17.42
C THR A 118 11.42 26.56 15.98
N ASN A 119 10.15 26.24 15.76
CA ASN A 119 9.59 25.65 14.54
C ASN A 119 10.34 24.39 14.06
N VAL A 120 11.04 23.70 14.97
CA VAL A 120 11.79 22.48 14.67
C VAL A 120 10.91 21.27 14.93
N LYS A 121 10.78 20.40 13.91
CA LYS A 121 10.21 19.06 14.07
C LYS A 121 11.19 18.20 14.85
N LYS A 122 10.75 17.66 15.98
CA LYS A 122 11.52 16.68 16.78
C LYS A 122 10.82 15.33 16.71
N GLU A 123 11.60 14.29 16.49
CA GLU A 123 11.17 12.89 16.54
C GLU A 123 11.48 12.33 17.94
N HIS A 124 10.58 11.51 18.47
CA HIS A 124 10.85 10.70 19.65
C HIS A 124 10.76 9.23 19.30
N ASP A 125 11.58 8.41 19.97
CA ASP A 125 11.53 6.96 19.81
C ASP A 125 10.33 6.38 20.57
N LEU A 126 9.49 5.64 19.86
CA LEU A 126 8.14 5.26 20.27
C LEU A 126 7.99 3.77 20.54
N VAL A 127 9.09 3.05 20.74
CA VAL A 127 9.15 1.57 20.79
C VAL A 127 8.04 0.94 21.65
N ASN A 128 7.55 1.65 22.68
CA ASN A 128 6.56 1.13 23.61
C ASN A 128 5.10 1.55 23.37
N ILE A 129 4.82 2.53 22.51
CA ILE A 129 3.43 2.92 22.18
C ILE A 129 2.89 2.23 20.92
N GLU A 130 3.78 1.66 20.11
CA GLU A 130 3.49 0.98 18.84
C GLU A 130 2.37 -0.08 18.98
N TYR A 131 2.40 -0.90 20.03
CA TYR A 131 1.36 -1.92 20.26
C TYR A 131 -0.04 -1.34 20.40
N TYR A 132 -0.17 -0.22 21.12
CA TYR A 132 -1.45 0.45 21.27
C TYR A 132 -1.88 1.15 19.98
N LEU A 133 -0.93 1.71 19.23
CA LEU A 133 -1.22 2.32 17.93
C LEU A 133 -1.74 1.29 16.92
N ASN A 134 -1.30 0.02 17.00
CA ASN A 134 -1.85 -1.07 16.18
C ASN A 134 -3.33 -1.36 16.49
N LEU A 135 -3.77 -1.23 17.74
CA LEU A 135 -5.20 -1.32 18.09
C LEU A 135 -5.99 -0.18 17.46
N LEU A 136 -5.48 1.05 17.56
CA LEU A 136 -6.12 2.22 16.95
C LEU A 136 -6.18 2.09 15.42
N TYR A 137 -5.13 1.54 14.81
CA TYR A 137 -5.10 1.26 13.38
C TYR A 137 -6.20 0.28 12.97
N ALA A 138 -6.30 -0.87 13.65
CA ALA A 138 -7.35 -1.84 13.39
C ALA A 138 -8.74 -1.20 13.55
N LYS A 139 -8.97 -0.45 14.64
CA LYS A 139 -10.19 0.34 14.85
C LYS A 139 -10.50 1.22 13.65
N TYR A 140 -9.56 2.03 13.18
CA TYR A 140 -9.83 2.99 12.09
C TYR A 140 -10.02 2.35 10.73
N ILE A 141 -9.36 1.22 10.43
CA ILE A 141 -9.68 0.47 9.21
C ILE A 141 -11.15 0.09 9.18
N ILE A 142 -11.66 -0.42 10.30
CA ILE A 142 -13.04 -0.90 10.40
C ILE A 142 -14.00 0.30 10.40
N GLU A 143 -13.79 1.27 11.28
CA GLU A 143 -14.69 2.42 11.45
C GLU A 143 -14.73 3.35 10.22
N LYS A 144 -13.63 3.42 9.45
CA LYS A 144 -13.57 4.22 8.22
C LYS A 144 -13.84 3.41 6.97
N ASP A 145 -14.15 2.12 7.10
CA ASP A 145 -14.41 1.20 6.01
C ASP A 145 -13.32 1.33 4.92
N LEU A 146 -12.05 1.15 5.33
CA LEU A 146 -10.90 1.29 4.43
C LEU A 146 -10.72 0.08 3.51
N ASN A 147 -11.28 -1.07 3.89
CA ASN A 147 -11.29 -2.31 3.12
C ASN A 147 -12.70 -2.91 3.12
N PRO A 148 -13.66 -2.32 2.39
CA PRO A 148 -15.05 -2.79 2.38
C PRO A 148 -15.13 -4.23 1.90
N GLN A 149 -16.08 -5.00 2.44
CA GLN A 149 -16.22 -6.43 2.10
C GLN A 149 -16.42 -6.65 0.60
N THR A 150 -17.20 -5.80 -0.06
CA THR A 150 -17.42 -5.85 -1.52
C THR A 150 -16.12 -5.75 -2.30
N TRP A 151 -15.17 -4.94 -1.84
CA TRP A 151 -13.86 -4.82 -2.44
C TRP A 151 -12.97 -6.03 -2.13
N LYS A 152 -13.05 -6.59 -0.92
CA LYS A 152 -12.37 -7.84 -0.61
C LYS A 152 -12.85 -9.00 -1.49
N ASP A 153 -14.15 -9.12 -1.70
CA ASP A 153 -14.72 -10.15 -2.59
C ASP A 153 -14.22 -9.98 -4.03
N GLU A 154 -14.12 -8.73 -4.51
CA GLU A 154 -13.56 -8.39 -5.82
C GLU A 154 -12.07 -8.74 -5.92
N MET A 155 -11.27 -8.46 -4.88
CA MET A 155 -9.86 -8.84 -4.81
C MET A 155 -9.67 -10.35 -4.72
N GLN A 156 -10.56 -11.07 -4.03
CA GLN A 156 -10.52 -12.53 -3.98
C GLN A 156 -10.77 -13.13 -5.37
N ALA A 157 -11.73 -12.58 -6.13
CA ALA A 157 -11.98 -13.01 -7.50
C ALA A 157 -10.80 -12.71 -8.43
N LEU A 158 -10.18 -11.53 -8.29
CA LEU A 158 -8.96 -11.17 -9.02
C LEU A 158 -7.82 -12.14 -8.69
N PHE A 159 -7.64 -12.52 -7.43
CA PHE A 159 -6.61 -13.47 -7.02
C PHE A 159 -6.77 -14.83 -7.70
N GLU A 160 -7.99 -15.37 -7.75
CA GLU A 160 -8.23 -16.64 -8.43
C GLU A 160 -7.91 -16.56 -9.94
N GLU A 161 -8.15 -15.42 -10.58
CA GLU A 161 -7.77 -15.17 -11.97
C GLU A 161 -6.24 -15.10 -12.15
N VAL A 162 -5.55 -14.35 -11.28
CA VAL A 162 -4.08 -14.27 -11.27
C VAL A 162 -3.48 -15.66 -11.07
N LYS A 163 -3.96 -16.40 -10.07
CA LYS A 163 -3.52 -17.77 -9.77
C LYS A 163 -3.73 -18.71 -10.96
N SER A 164 -4.87 -18.63 -11.63
CA SER A 164 -5.13 -19.43 -12.84
C SER A 164 -4.12 -19.10 -13.95
N GLU A 165 -3.83 -17.82 -14.19
CA GLU A 165 -2.88 -17.43 -15.23
C GLU A 165 -1.42 -17.82 -14.86
N VAL A 166 -1.05 -17.79 -13.58
CA VAL A 166 0.25 -18.35 -13.11
C VAL A 166 0.32 -19.84 -13.43
N ILE A 167 -0.71 -20.61 -13.04
CA ILE A 167 -0.80 -22.06 -13.31
C ILE A 167 -0.69 -22.35 -14.81
N ASP A 168 -1.40 -21.61 -15.66
CA ASP A 168 -1.35 -21.79 -17.11
C ASP A 168 0.04 -21.48 -17.69
N THR A 169 0.73 -20.49 -17.13
CA THR A 169 2.11 -20.16 -17.50
C THR A 169 3.05 -21.30 -17.13
N ILE A 170 2.93 -21.88 -15.94
CA ILE A 170 3.69 -23.07 -15.51
C ILE A 170 3.42 -24.27 -16.41
N ARG A 171 2.16 -24.52 -16.78
CA ARG A 171 1.80 -25.60 -17.71
C ARG A 171 2.48 -25.42 -19.07
N ALA A 172 2.57 -24.18 -19.55
CA ALA A 172 3.18 -23.84 -20.83
C ALA A 172 4.72 -23.90 -20.82
N ALA A 173 5.37 -23.73 -19.66
CA ALA A 173 6.83 -23.67 -19.52
C ALA A 173 7.56 -24.89 -20.13
N SER A 174 8.23 -24.73 -21.27
CA SER A 174 8.81 -25.87 -22.01
C SER A 174 10.02 -26.51 -21.33
N TRP A 175 10.71 -25.74 -20.48
CA TRP A 175 11.93 -26.15 -19.78
C TRP A 175 11.63 -26.96 -18.49
N MET A 176 10.40 -26.88 -17.97
CA MET A 176 10.05 -27.49 -16.70
C MET A 176 9.56 -28.95 -16.86
N PRO A 177 10.10 -29.93 -16.11
CA PRO A 177 9.62 -31.31 -16.15
C PRO A 177 8.15 -31.44 -15.74
N THR A 178 7.40 -32.35 -16.39
CA THR A 178 5.96 -32.58 -16.10
C THR A 178 5.67 -32.85 -14.63
N LYS A 179 6.53 -33.62 -13.95
CA LYS A 179 6.38 -33.89 -12.51
C LYS A 179 6.35 -32.60 -11.69
N ASN A 180 7.30 -31.69 -11.94
CA ASN A 180 7.40 -30.42 -11.24
C ASN A 180 6.19 -29.53 -11.55
N LYS A 181 5.72 -29.49 -12.80
CA LYS A 181 4.49 -28.76 -13.17
C LYS A 181 3.29 -29.22 -12.35
N THR A 182 3.09 -30.54 -12.22
CA THR A 182 1.98 -31.10 -11.44
C THR A 182 2.08 -30.79 -9.95
N GLU A 183 3.29 -30.88 -9.37
CA GLU A 183 3.53 -30.55 -7.96
C GLU A 183 3.26 -29.06 -7.68
N ILE A 184 3.78 -28.18 -8.54
CA ILE A 184 3.55 -26.73 -8.46
C ILE A 184 2.07 -26.40 -8.63
N GLU A 185 1.39 -26.99 -9.60
CA GLU A 185 -0.03 -26.76 -9.83
C GLU A 185 -0.85 -27.18 -8.60
N SER A 186 -0.57 -28.35 -8.02
CA SER A 186 -1.24 -28.80 -6.80
C SER A 186 -1.04 -27.82 -5.66
N PHE A 187 0.19 -27.37 -5.46
CA PHE A 187 0.55 -26.40 -4.44
C PHE A 187 -0.18 -25.06 -4.63
N LEU A 188 -0.16 -24.51 -5.84
CA LEU A 188 -0.86 -23.25 -6.14
C LEU A 188 -2.36 -23.39 -5.92
N ASN A 189 -2.97 -24.50 -6.37
CA ASN A 189 -4.41 -24.74 -6.18
C ASN A 189 -4.83 -24.74 -4.70
N GLU A 190 -3.94 -25.15 -3.80
CA GLU A 190 -4.20 -25.11 -2.35
C GLU A 190 -4.09 -23.71 -1.74
N LYS A 191 -3.42 -22.77 -2.41
CA LYS A 191 -3.21 -21.41 -1.90
C LYS A 191 -4.49 -20.61 -1.86
N ARG A 192 -4.68 -19.96 -0.72
CA ARG A 192 -5.78 -19.03 -0.40
C ARG A 192 -5.22 -17.66 -0.14
N LEU A 193 -6.03 -16.62 -0.37
CA LEU A 193 -5.65 -15.26 -0.06
C LEU A 193 -6.39 -14.78 1.19
N HIS A 194 -5.65 -14.13 2.09
CA HIS A 194 -6.19 -13.40 3.24
C HIS A 194 -6.02 -11.90 2.96
N LEU A 195 -7.14 -11.16 2.95
CA LEU A 195 -7.19 -9.76 2.56
C LEU A 195 -7.46 -8.85 3.77
N GLY A 196 -6.58 -7.88 4.00
CA GLY A 196 -6.80 -6.84 5.00
C GLY A 196 -6.57 -7.31 6.44
N LEU A 197 -7.52 -7.06 7.34
CA LEU A 197 -7.39 -7.48 8.74
C LEU A 197 -7.66 -8.99 8.88
N PRO A 198 -6.93 -9.72 9.73
CA PRO A 198 -7.35 -11.04 10.21
C PRO A 198 -8.78 -10.99 10.76
N ALA A 199 -9.58 -12.04 10.57
CA ALA A 199 -11.00 -12.06 10.98
C ALA A 199 -11.19 -11.70 12.47
N GLN A 200 -10.24 -12.07 13.33
CA GLN A 200 -10.25 -11.71 14.75
C GLN A 200 -10.10 -10.20 14.98
N LEU A 201 -9.43 -9.48 14.08
CA LEU A 201 -9.26 -8.04 14.16
C LEU A 201 -10.37 -7.27 13.44
N GLU A 202 -11.27 -7.92 12.70
CA GLU A 202 -12.41 -7.28 12.04
C GLU A 202 -13.58 -7.00 12.99
N ASP A 203 -13.59 -7.63 14.17
CA ASP A 203 -14.60 -7.38 15.20
C ASP A 203 -14.30 -6.05 15.92
N VAL A 204 -14.99 -4.99 15.49
CA VAL A 204 -14.90 -3.65 16.09
C VAL A 204 -15.22 -3.64 17.58
N THR A 205 -16.09 -4.55 18.05
CA THR A 205 -16.45 -4.66 19.47
C THR A 205 -15.28 -5.24 20.26
N LEU A 206 -14.63 -6.28 19.74
CA LEU A 206 -13.43 -6.86 20.35
C LEU A 206 -12.30 -5.83 20.43
N ILE A 207 -12.03 -5.10 19.34
CA ILE A 207 -11.00 -4.06 19.29
C ILE A 207 -11.31 -2.92 20.26
N ASN A 208 -12.54 -2.40 20.25
CA ASN A 208 -12.94 -1.33 21.17
C ASN A 208 -12.90 -1.76 22.64
N ASN A 209 -13.27 -3.00 22.95
CA ASN A 209 -13.15 -3.55 24.30
C ASN A 209 -11.68 -3.66 24.74
N ALA A 210 -10.78 -4.08 23.85
CA ALA A 210 -9.34 -4.12 24.12
C ALA A 210 -8.80 -2.70 24.39
N ILE A 211 -9.10 -1.74 23.51
CA ILE A 211 -8.74 -0.33 23.68
C ILE A 211 -9.24 0.22 25.01
N TYR A 212 -10.51 -0.03 25.36
CA TYR A 212 -11.11 0.42 26.61
C TYR A 212 -10.37 -0.13 27.84
N LYS A 213 -10.06 -1.44 27.85
CA LYS A 213 -9.33 -2.06 28.96
C LYS A 213 -7.91 -1.50 29.10
N VAL A 214 -7.19 -1.34 27.99
CA VAL A 214 -5.86 -0.72 27.98
C VAL A 214 -5.92 0.72 28.52
N ARG A 215 -6.84 1.55 28.01
CA ARG A 215 -7.05 2.93 28.49
C ARG A 215 -7.32 2.96 29.99
N LYS A 216 -8.25 2.12 30.46
CA LYS A 216 -8.61 2.04 31.88
C LYS A 216 -7.40 1.69 32.75
N ARG A 217 -6.64 0.66 32.36
CA ARG A 217 -5.47 0.21 33.12
C ARG A 217 -4.34 1.24 33.10
N PHE A 218 -4.06 1.83 31.95
CA PHE A 218 -3.08 2.91 31.82
C PHE A 218 -3.40 4.10 32.75
N ILE A 219 -4.66 4.56 32.74
CA ILE A 219 -5.08 5.69 33.60
C ILE A 219 -4.99 5.33 35.09
N GLN A 220 -5.35 4.10 35.46
CA GLN A 220 -5.19 3.62 36.83
C GLN A 220 -3.72 3.67 37.27
N MET A 221 -2.81 3.08 36.50
CA MET A 221 -1.37 3.06 36.82
C MET A 221 -0.80 4.48 36.92
N LYS A 222 -1.22 5.36 36.00
CA LYS A 222 -0.85 6.78 36.03
C LYS A 222 -1.34 7.47 37.31
N GLN A 223 -2.55 7.20 37.78
CA GLN A 223 -3.11 7.79 39.01
C GLN A 223 -2.44 7.28 40.29
N GLU A 224 -2.01 6.02 40.30
CA GLU A 224 -1.30 5.38 41.40
C GLU A 224 0.17 5.84 41.50
N TRP A 225 0.74 6.31 40.39
CA TRP A 225 2.12 6.77 40.32
C TRP A 225 2.26 8.25 40.71
N ILE A 226 3.15 8.52 41.66
CA ILE A 226 3.54 9.87 42.07
C ILE A 226 4.92 10.15 41.46
N PRO A 227 5.05 11.13 40.54
CA PRO A 227 6.35 11.51 40.00
C PRO A 227 7.30 11.96 41.13
N GLY A 228 8.53 11.47 41.12
CA GLY A 228 9.57 11.99 42.02
C GLY A 228 9.87 13.47 41.72
N THR A 229 10.43 14.20 42.69
CA THR A 229 10.70 15.65 42.59
C THR A 229 11.62 16.04 41.41
N ASN A 230 12.36 15.09 40.84
CA ASN A 230 13.29 15.31 39.73
C ASN A 230 12.86 14.60 38.42
N CYS A 231 11.59 14.20 38.28
CA CYS A 231 11.12 13.54 37.05
C CYS A 231 10.89 14.56 35.94
N ASP A 232 11.84 14.64 35.00
CA ASP A 232 11.73 15.47 33.82
C ASP A 232 10.80 14.86 32.74
N LYS A 233 10.73 15.50 31.57
CA LYS A 233 9.93 15.05 30.44
C LYS A 233 10.31 13.64 29.96
N ASN A 234 11.59 13.31 29.91
CA ASN A 234 12.05 12.00 29.43
C ASN A 234 11.68 10.91 30.43
N CYS A 235 11.85 11.18 31.72
CA CYS A 235 11.37 10.34 32.81
C CYS A 235 9.86 10.06 32.68
N LEU A 236 9.03 11.09 32.48
CA LEU A 236 7.58 10.92 32.29
C LEU A 236 7.24 10.03 31.09
N LEU A 237 7.91 10.24 29.96
CA LEU A 237 7.70 9.44 28.75
C LEU A 237 8.07 7.97 28.95
N GLU A 238 9.17 7.69 29.65
CA GLU A 238 9.59 6.33 29.96
C GLU A 238 8.57 5.61 30.85
N TYR A 239 8.09 6.27 31.92
CA TYR A 239 7.05 5.71 32.78
C TYR A 239 5.73 5.49 32.06
N TYR A 240 5.25 6.47 31.28
CA TYR A 240 3.98 6.33 30.55
C TYR A 240 4.07 5.23 29.48
N SER A 241 5.22 5.15 28.81
CA SER A 241 5.51 4.06 27.87
C SER A 241 5.46 2.70 28.55
N SER A 242 6.06 2.57 29.74
CA SER A 242 6.02 1.36 30.54
C SER A 242 4.60 1.01 30.99
N PHE A 243 3.84 1.99 31.50
CA PHE A 243 2.44 1.81 31.89
C PHE A 243 1.58 1.35 30.73
N LEU A 244 1.77 1.94 29.55
CA LEU A 244 1.00 1.57 28.37
C LEU A 244 1.33 0.15 27.90
N LYS A 245 2.61 -0.22 27.90
CA LYS A 245 3.05 -1.58 27.58
C LYS A 245 2.45 -2.60 28.55
N THR A 246 2.55 -2.37 29.86
CA THR A 246 1.95 -3.24 30.87
C THR A 246 0.43 -3.31 30.71
N ALA A 247 -0.23 -2.17 30.54
CA ALA A 247 -1.68 -2.13 30.31
C ALA A 247 -2.09 -2.93 29.06
N TYR A 248 -1.31 -2.86 27.98
CA TYR A 248 -1.50 -3.65 26.77
C TYR A 248 -1.36 -5.15 27.04
N GLU A 249 -0.25 -5.56 27.65
CA GLU A 249 0.05 -6.97 27.94
C GLU A 249 -0.97 -7.62 28.88
N GLU A 250 -1.51 -6.87 29.85
CA GLU A 250 -2.53 -7.34 30.78
C GLU A 250 -3.95 -7.36 30.19
N SER A 251 -4.25 -6.46 29.23
CA SER A 251 -5.62 -6.22 28.77
C SER A 251 -5.98 -6.86 27.44
N VAL A 252 -4.99 -7.08 26.57
CA VAL A 252 -5.21 -7.57 25.20
C VAL A 252 -5.09 -9.09 25.17
N PRO A 253 -6.12 -9.83 24.74
CA PRO A 253 -6.04 -11.28 24.63
C PRO A 253 -4.85 -11.70 23.77
N HIS A 254 -4.14 -12.77 24.18
CA HIS A 254 -2.91 -13.22 23.51
C HIS A 254 -3.09 -13.41 22.00
N GLN A 255 -4.23 -13.96 21.56
CA GLN A 255 -4.55 -14.14 20.14
C GLN A 255 -4.66 -12.80 19.39
N VAL A 256 -5.33 -11.80 19.98
CA VAL A 256 -5.43 -10.45 19.41
C VAL A 256 -4.06 -9.81 19.35
N ALA A 257 -3.26 -9.93 20.42
CA ALA A 257 -1.90 -9.39 20.46
C ALA A 257 -0.98 -10.05 19.42
N TYR A 258 -1.10 -11.36 19.19
CA TYR A 258 -0.38 -12.08 18.15
C TYR A 258 -0.73 -11.52 16.75
N HIS A 259 -2.02 -11.43 16.43
CA HIS A 259 -2.47 -10.90 15.14
C HIS A 259 -2.09 -9.42 14.95
N LEU A 260 -2.08 -8.61 16.01
CA LEU A 260 -1.63 -7.22 15.93
C LEU A 260 -0.13 -7.10 15.71
N ARG A 261 0.69 -8.00 16.27
CA ARG A 261 2.15 -8.02 16.01
C ARG A 261 2.45 -8.39 14.55
N VAL A 262 1.73 -9.39 14.05
CA VAL A 262 1.75 -9.78 12.64
C VAL A 262 1.35 -8.56 11.79
N LEU A 263 0.20 -7.95 12.07
CA LEU A 263 -0.29 -6.78 11.36
C LEU A 263 0.73 -5.63 11.39
N ASN A 264 1.34 -5.32 12.54
CA ASN A 264 2.35 -4.27 12.68
C ASN A 264 3.51 -4.43 11.69
N ARG A 265 4.01 -5.66 11.54
CA ARG A 265 5.07 -5.95 10.56
C ARG A 265 4.62 -5.63 9.14
N TYR A 266 3.36 -5.93 8.78
CA TYR A 266 2.82 -5.70 7.44
C TYR A 266 2.26 -4.29 7.18
N ILE A 267 1.91 -3.51 8.22
CA ILE A 267 1.54 -2.10 8.06
C ILE A 267 2.79 -1.26 7.82
N ILE A 268 3.85 -1.56 8.57
CA ILE A 268 5.10 -0.81 8.59
C ILE A 268 6.01 -1.25 7.45
N GLN A 269 5.90 -2.48 6.97
CA GLN A 269 6.66 -2.92 5.80
C GLN A 269 5.69 -2.97 4.62
N ASN A 270 5.91 -2.09 3.65
CA ASN A 270 5.20 -2.10 2.37
C ASN A 270 5.66 -3.29 1.49
N THR A 271 6.19 -4.34 2.11
CA THR A 271 6.87 -5.44 1.45
C THR A 271 5.93 -6.64 1.39
N PHE A 272 5.91 -7.24 0.20
CA PHE A 272 5.50 -8.61 -0.06
C PHE A 272 6.31 -9.52 0.86
N THR A 273 5.74 -9.94 1.98
CA THR A 273 6.37 -10.98 2.80
C THR A 273 5.38 -12.11 2.96
N THR A 274 5.61 -13.17 2.19
CA THR A 274 5.01 -14.50 2.39
C THR A 274 5.55 -15.17 3.67
N CYS A 275 6.70 -14.70 4.17
CA CYS A 275 7.57 -15.48 5.05
C CYS A 275 7.12 -15.70 6.50
N GLU A 276 6.17 -14.95 7.06
CA GLU A 276 5.97 -14.99 8.53
C GLU A 276 4.75 -15.75 9.03
N TYR A 277 3.83 -16.14 8.16
CA TYR A 277 2.88 -17.21 8.48
C TYR A 277 3.50 -18.61 8.28
N GLY A 278 4.84 -18.71 8.28
CA GLY A 278 5.59 -19.95 8.10
C GLY A 278 5.41 -20.54 6.70
N ASN A 279 6.44 -21.22 6.22
CA ASN A 279 6.43 -22.04 4.99
C ASN A 279 5.38 -23.18 4.98
N TYR A 280 4.42 -23.18 5.92
CA TYR A 280 3.42 -24.22 6.14
C TYR A 280 1.98 -23.71 6.12
N SER A 281 1.76 -22.42 5.85
CA SER A 281 0.40 -21.92 5.65
C SER A 281 0.05 -21.94 4.17
N ASN A 282 -1.10 -22.53 3.83
CA ASN A 282 -1.70 -22.45 2.50
C ASN A 282 -2.36 -21.07 2.27
N TYR A 283 -1.84 -20.02 2.91
CA TYR A 283 -2.40 -18.67 2.92
C TYR A 283 -1.34 -17.67 2.48
N LEU A 284 -1.69 -16.85 1.50
CA LEU A 284 -0.99 -15.61 1.16
C LEU A 284 -1.70 -14.47 1.88
N TYR A 285 -0.95 -13.50 2.39
CA TYR A 285 -1.52 -12.35 3.11
C TYR A 285 -1.29 -11.07 2.32
N MET A 286 -2.34 -10.29 2.10
CA MET A 286 -2.26 -8.94 1.56
C MET A 286 -2.73 -7.92 2.59
N SER A 287 -1.88 -6.95 2.88
CA SER A 287 -2.14 -5.94 3.90
C SER A 287 -3.35 -5.05 3.56
N PRO A 288 -3.96 -4.39 4.56
CA PRO A 288 -5.00 -3.37 4.36
C PRO A 288 -4.63 -2.28 3.34
N VAL A 289 -3.34 -1.97 3.20
CA VAL A 289 -2.83 -0.93 2.30
C VAL A 289 -2.98 -1.38 0.85
N LEU A 290 -2.51 -2.60 0.53
CA LEU A 290 -2.59 -3.20 -0.81
C LEU A 290 -4.02 -3.59 -1.23
N THR A 291 -4.93 -3.60 -0.25
CA THR A 291 -6.36 -3.90 -0.44
C THR A 291 -7.21 -2.65 -0.22
N TYR A 292 -6.60 -1.47 -0.20
CA TYR A 292 -7.33 -0.21 -0.10
C TYR A 292 -8.21 0.01 -1.32
N GLN A 293 -9.44 0.49 -1.11
CA GLN A 293 -10.28 0.96 -2.20
C GLN A 293 -10.21 2.49 -2.30
N PRO A 294 -9.62 3.05 -3.38
CA PRO A 294 -9.63 4.48 -3.63
C PRO A 294 -11.06 5.03 -3.72
N ARG A 295 -11.32 6.17 -3.05
CA ARG A 295 -12.65 6.81 -3.08
C ARG A 295 -12.92 7.46 -4.42
N SER A 296 -11.88 8.06 -4.99
CA SER A 296 -11.97 8.66 -6.30
C SER A 296 -12.43 7.58 -7.26
N PRO A 297 -13.44 7.84 -8.08
CA PRO A 297 -13.81 6.90 -9.10
C PRO A 297 -12.63 6.82 -10.07
N ILE A 298 -11.89 5.73 -9.99
CA ILE A 298 -10.73 5.49 -10.84
C ILE A 298 -11.15 4.50 -11.93
N ALA A 299 -10.48 4.55 -13.09
CA ALA A 299 -10.67 3.53 -14.10
C ALA A 299 -10.48 2.16 -13.43
N LYS A 300 -11.39 1.21 -13.68
CA LYS A 300 -11.36 -0.09 -12.99
C LYS A 300 -9.99 -0.76 -13.11
N ILE A 301 -9.31 -0.55 -14.24
CA ILE A 301 -7.96 -1.07 -14.48
C ILE A 301 -6.92 -0.56 -13.47
N LEU A 302 -6.99 0.72 -13.10
CA LEU A 302 -6.09 1.32 -12.11
C LEU A 302 -6.36 0.80 -10.69
N LYS A 303 -7.58 0.28 -10.44
CA LYS A 303 -7.91 -0.36 -9.16
C LYS A 303 -7.19 -1.68 -8.98
N TYR A 304 -7.01 -2.42 -10.07
CA TYR A 304 -6.44 -3.77 -10.03
C TYR A 304 -4.93 -3.78 -10.14
N PHE A 305 -4.32 -2.70 -10.64
CA PHE A 305 -2.88 -2.63 -10.91
C PHE A 305 -2.03 -3.16 -9.74
N GLU A 306 -2.07 -2.47 -8.61
CA GLU A 306 -1.16 -2.73 -7.50
C GLU A 306 -1.44 -4.11 -6.93
N SER A 307 -2.72 -4.46 -6.79
CA SER A 307 -3.14 -5.77 -6.29
C SER A 307 -2.75 -6.92 -7.22
N THR A 308 -2.82 -6.75 -8.54
CA THR A 308 -2.46 -7.81 -9.51
C THR A 308 -0.96 -8.07 -9.46
N VAL A 309 -0.13 -7.02 -9.57
CA VAL A 309 1.34 -7.15 -9.47
C VAL A 309 1.73 -7.74 -8.11
N SER A 310 1.07 -7.29 -7.03
CA SER A 310 1.25 -7.80 -5.68
C SER A 310 0.94 -9.29 -5.56
N MET A 311 -0.23 -9.73 -6.02
CA MET A 311 -0.67 -11.13 -5.97
C MET A 311 0.27 -12.02 -6.78
N SER A 312 0.67 -11.57 -7.97
CA SER A 312 1.61 -12.32 -8.81
C SER A 312 2.97 -12.44 -8.12
N SER A 313 3.52 -11.34 -7.60
CA SER A 313 4.79 -11.33 -6.87
C SER A 313 4.75 -12.27 -5.65
N LEU A 314 3.65 -12.28 -4.88
CA LEU A 314 3.49 -13.21 -3.75
C LEU A 314 3.44 -14.68 -4.17
N LEU A 315 2.81 -15.00 -5.30
CA LEU A 315 2.78 -16.37 -5.83
C LEU A 315 4.17 -16.79 -6.28
N PHE A 316 4.92 -15.91 -6.97
CA PHE A 316 6.28 -16.21 -7.42
C PHE A 316 7.28 -16.37 -6.27
N ASP A 317 7.23 -15.49 -5.26
CA ASP A 317 8.06 -15.59 -4.06
C ASP A 317 7.87 -16.95 -3.36
N ASP A 318 6.60 -17.36 -3.20
CA ASP A 318 6.24 -18.64 -2.58
C ASP A 318 6.67 -19.86 -3.44
N LEU A 319 6.64 -19.75 -4.78
CA LEU A 319 7.19 -20.77 -5.68
C LEU A 319 8.71 -20.89 -5.53
N GLN A 320 9.43 -19.77 -5.45
CA GLN A 320 10.88 -19.77 -5.33
C GLN A 320 11.35 -20.37 -4.00
N LEU A 321 10.62 -20.15 -2.91
CA LEU A 321 10.95 -20.73 -1.60
C LEU A 321 10.80 -22.24 -1.56
N ASN A 322 9.92 -22.82 -2.39
CA ASN A 322 9.55 -24.23 -2.35
C ASN A 322 10.17 -25.07 -3.47
N TRP A 323 10.67 -24.47 -4.55
CA TRP A 323 11.30 -25.20 -5.65
C TRP A 323 12.77 -24.85 -5.85
N ASP A 324 13.58 -25.92 -5.92
CA ASP A 324 15.03 -25.84 -6.08
C ASP A 324 15.40 -25.04 -7.34
N LYS A 325 16.56 -24.37 -7.26
CA LYS A 325 17.08 -23.33 -8.18
C LYS A 325 17.45 -23.92 -9.54
N SER A 326 16.44 -24.42 -10.25
CA SER A 326 16.57 -25.00 -11.57
C SER A 326 17.09 -23.99 -12.60
N GLU A 327 17.61 -24.50 -13.73
CA GLU A 327 18.27 -23.74 -14.79
C GLU A 327 17.46 -22.54 -15.33
N GLY A 328 16.11 -22.55 -15.21
CA GLY A 328 15.22 -21.47 -15.67
C GLY A 328 15.48 -20.11 -15.01
N PHE A 329 16.13 -20.12 -13.85
CA PHE A 329 16.39 -18.94 -13.03
C PHE A 329 17.76 -18.29 -13.31
N SER A 330 18.62 -18.95 -14.10
CA SER A 330 19.99 -18.50 -14.39
C SER A 330 20.06 -17.18 -15.18
N CYS A 331 19.11 -16.92 -16.08
CA CYS A 331 19.07 -15.67 -16.85
C CYS A 331 18.98 -14.44 -15.92
N TYR A 332 18.11 -14.51 -14.91
CA TYR A 332 17.91 -13.43 -13.95
C TYR A 332 19.15 -13.18 -13.06
N GLN A 333 20.00 -14.19 -12.85
CA GLN A 333 21.25 -14.04 -12.09
C GLN A 333 22.25 -13.17 -12.85
N ASN A 334 22.18 -13.19 -14.18
CA ASN A 334 23.04 -12.36 -15.03
C ASN A 334 22.52 -10.92 -15.16
N LEU A 335 21.25 -10.66 -14.86
CA LEU A 335 20.68 -9.30 -14.87
C LEU A 335 21.10 -8.47 -13.65
N SER A 336 21.42 -9.10 -12.52
CA SER A 336 21.99 -8.41 -11.35
C SER A 336 23.48 -8.16 -11.59
N SER A 337 23.84 -6.91 -11.94
CA SER A 337 25.23 -6.49 -12.15
C SER A 337 26.07 -6.40 -10.88
N CYS A 338 25.43 -6.54 -9.71
CA CYS A 338 26.08 -6.52 -8.40
C CYS A 338 26.25 -7.96 -7.88
N GLU A 339 27.35 -8.23 -7.17
CA GLU A 339 27.66 -9.48 -6.45
C GLU A 339 26.43 -10.13 -5.78
N PRO A 340 26.42 -11.46 -5.58
CA PRO A 340 25.21 -12.27 -5.46
C PRO A 340 24.50 -12.06 -4.11
N GLN A 341 23.80 -10.96 -3.97
CA GLN A 341 22.74 -10.84 -2.99
C GLN A 341 21.53 -11.55 -3.58
N TRP A 342 21.44 -12.85 -3.28
CA TRP A 342 20.30 -13.72 -3.58
C TRP A 342 18.94 -13.00 -3.43
N TYR A 343 18.80 -12.10 -2.47
CA TYR A 343 17.61 -11.29 -2.25
C TYR A 343 17.22 -10.36 -3.41
N GLU A 344 18.17 -9.64 -4.02
CA GLU A 344 17.89 -8.73 -5.15
C GLU A 344 17.45 -9.52 -6.38
N TYR A 345 18.11 -10.65 -6.59
CA TYR A 345 17.76 -11.61 -7.63
C TYR A 345 16.30 -12.08 -7.52
N GLN A 346 15.89 -12.58 -6.35
CA GLN A 346 14.53 -13.10 -6.14
C GLN A 346 13.48 -12.03 -6.40
N ARG A 347 13.71 -10.85 -5.83
CA ARG A 347 12.82 -9.70 -5.97
C ARG A 347 12.67 -9.27 -7.44
N ASN A 348 13.75 -9.29 -8.21
CA ASN A 348 13.68 -8.92 -9.62
C ASN A 348 12.83 -9.90 -10.42
N VAL A 349 12.95 -11.21 -10.18
CA VAL A 349 12.08 -12.21 -10.78
C VAL A 349 10.61 -11.95 -10.44
N ASP A 350 10.31 -11.75 -9.16
CA ASP A 350 8.92 -11.59 -8.69
C ASP A 350 8.25 -10.35 -9.29
N ILE A 351 8.99 -9.24 -9.39
CA ILE A 351 8.47 -7.99 -9.94
C ILE A 351 8.36 -8.09 -11.47
N ILE A 352 9.36 -8.63 -12.18
CA ILE A 352 9.33 -8.73 -13.65
C ILE A 352 8.20 -9.66 -14.09
N GLU A 353 8.12 -10.86 -13.52
CA GLU A 353 7.07 -11.82 -13.88
C GLU A 353 5.70 -11.36 -13.39
N GLY A 354 5.64 -10.74 -12.21
CA GLY A 354 4.42 -10.13 -11.71
C GLY A 354 3.91 -9.01 -12.61
N LEU A 355 4.80 -8.14 -13.10
CA LEU A 355 4.47 -7.06 -14.01
C LEU A 355 3.96 -7.59 -15.36
N ARG A 356 4.66 -8.58 -15.95
CA ARG A 356 4.24 -9.21 -17.21
C ARG A 356 2.87 -9.86 -17.09
N LEU A 357 2.68 -10.69 -16.07
CA LEU A 357 1.41 -11.36 -15.84
C LEU A 357 0.27 -10.37 -15.64
N ALA A 358 0.50 -9.34 -14.82
CA ALA A 358 -0.47 -8.28 -14.62
C ALA A 358 -0.80 -7.55 -15.93
N SER A 359 0.21 -7.20 -16.73
CA SER A 359 0.02 -6.54 -18.02
C SER A 359 -0.79 -7.39 -19.01
N LYS A 360 -0.57 -8.71 -19.03
CA LYS A 360 -1.35 -9.69 -19.83
C LYS A 360 -2.82 -9.73 -19.38
N ILE A 361 -3.07 -9.80 -18.08
CA ILE A 361 -4.43 -9.79 -17.51
C ILE A 361 -5.13 -8.47 -17.84
N ILE A 362 -4.44 -7.34 -17.68
CA ILE A 362 -4.95 -6.01 -18.03
C ILE A 362 -5.29 -5.93 -19.51
N ALA A 363 -4.42 -6.41 -20.40
CA ALA A 363 -4.66 -6.41 -21.84
C ALA A 363 -5.91 -7.26 -22.22
N LYS A 364 -6.03 -8.47 -21.65
CA LYS A 364 -7.18 -9.37 -21.85
C LYS A 364 -8.48 -8.71 -21.38
N LYS A 365 -8.47 -8.09 -20.20
CA LYS A 365 -9.62 -7.37 -19.66
C LYS A 365 -9.99 -6.17 -20.53
N SER A 366 -9.02 -5.37 -20.94
CA SER A 366 -9.23 -4.16 -21.75
C SER A 366 -9.84 -4.48 -23.12
N ALA A 367 -9.53 -5.65 -23.67
CA ALA A 367 -10.18 -6.15 -24.88
C ALA A 367 -11.65 -6.58 -24.65
N ALA A 368 -11.96 -7.14 -23.48
CA ALA A 368 -13.29 -7.66 -23.15
C ALA A 368 -14.28 -6.56 -22.70
N VAL A 369 -13.79 -5.50 -22.09
CA VAL A 369 -14.60 -4.39 -21.56
C VAL A 369 -13.91 -3.08 -21.93
N LYS A 370 -14.62 -2.18 -22.62
CA LYS A 370 -14.13 -0.82 -22.84
C LYS A 370 -14.13 -0.04 -21.53
N PHE A 371 -13.03 -0.09 -20.78
CA PHE A 371 -12.95 0.46 -19.43
C PHE A 371 -12.87 1.99 -19.36
N LEU A 372 -12.43 2.65 -20.43
CA LEU A 372 -12.16 4.10 -20.46
C LEU A 372 -13.35 4.98 -20.91
N GLU A 373 -14.53 4.44 -21.18
CA GLU A 373 -15.63 5.20 -21.80
C GLU A 373 -16.24 6.34 -20.95
N SER A 374 -15.70 6.74 -19.78
CA SER A 374 -16.43 7.70 -18.91
C SER A 374 -15.66 8.74 -18.09
N ARG A 375 -14.40 9.09 -18.39
CA ARG A 375 -13.72 10.13 -17.57
C ARG A 375 -13.02 11.22 -18.37
N ASP A 376 -13.60 12.42 -18.31
CA ASP A 376 -13.01 13.67 -18.81
C ASP A 376 -11.65 14.00 -18.19
N GLU A 377 -11.37 13.47 -16.99
CA GLU A 377 -10.13 13.68 -16.21
C GLU A 377 -8.90 13.02 -16.84
N PHE A 378 -9.06 12.04 -17.73
CA PHE A 378 -7.94 11.35 -18.40
C PHE A 378 -7.82 11.69 -19.89
N LYS A 379 -8.70 12.55 -20.43
CA LYS A 379 -8.75 12.87 -21.86
C LYS A 379 -7.53 13.63 -22.36
N SER A 380 -6.71 14.22 -21.48
CA SER A 380 -5.58 15.05 -21.90
C SER A 380 -4.44 14.27 -22.55
N PHE A 381 -4.24 12.98 -22.22
CA PHE A 381 -3.09 12.20 -22.69
C PHE A 381 -3.41 11.05 -23.66
N ASN A 382 -4.69 10.76 -23.95
CA ASN A 382 -5.11 9.70 -24.89
C ASN A 382 -4.38 8.35 -24.70
N PHE A 383 -4.00 8.01 -23.48
CA PHE A 383 -3.37 6.72 -23.18
C PHE A 383 -4.39 5.59 -23.17
N SER A 384 -3.97 4.44 -23.70
CA SER A 384 -4.67 3.16 -23.53
C SER A 384 -4.63 2.69 -22.08
N ASP A 385 -5.50 1.73 -21.74
CA ASP A 385 -5.51 1.10 -20.41
C ASP A 385 -4.15 0.51 -20.03
N LEU A 386 -3.45 -0.10 -21.00
CA LEU A 386 -2.12 -0.69 -20.79
C LEU A 386 -1.04 0.37 -20.57
N GLN A 387 -1.11 1.51 -21.25
CA GLN A 387 -0.19 2.63 -21.00
C GLN A 387 -0.42 3.22 -19.60
N TRP A 388 -1.69 3.41 -19.21
CA TRP A 388 -2.04 3.87 -17.86
C TRP A 388 -1.61 2.89 -16.76
N PHE A 389 -1.66 1.59 -17.04
CA PHE A 389 -1.12 0.56 -16.15
C PHE A 389 0.39 0.79 -15.86
N PHE A 390 1.20 1.00 -16.90
CA PHE A 390 2.63 1.27 -16.71
C PHE A 390 2.88 2.63 -16.06
N VAL A 391 2.11 3.67 -16.40
CA VAL A 391 2.22 4.97 -15.72
C VAL A 391 1.96 4.84 -14.22
N GLN A 392 0.95 4.07 -13.83
CA GLN A 392 0.67 3.83 -12.41
C GLN A 392 1.81 3.04 -11.76
N PHE A 393 2.33 2.00 -12.44
CA PHE A 393 3.51 1.26 -11.99
C PHE A 393 4.69 2.18 -11.72
N GLU A 394 5.00 3.09 -12.65
CA GLU A 394 6.13 3.99 -12.47
C GLU A 394 5.88 5.03 -11.36
N SER A 395 4.63 5.48 -11.23
CA SER A 395 4.28 6.53 -10.26
C SER A 395 4.57 6.18 -8.80
N ILE A 396 4.64 4.89 -8.46
CA ILE A 396 4.98 4.43 -7.10
C ILE A 396 6.44 4.78 -6.75
N TRP A 397 7.30 4.89 -7.77
CA TRP A 397 8.72 5.25 -7.64
C TRP A 397 8.96 6.75 -7.70
N CYS A 398 7.95 7.54 -8.11
CA CYS A 398 8.04 8.99 -8.05
C CYS A 398 8.00 9.45 -6.59
N GLN A 399 9.10 10.07 -6.15
CA GLN A 399 9.16 10.69 -4.83
C GLN A 399 8.59 12.10 -4.86
N LEU A 400 8.08 12.54 -3.71
CA LEU A 400 7.66 13.93 -3.49
C LEU A 400 8.83 14.83 -3.04
N ASP A 401 9.96 14.25 -2.59
CA ASP A 401 11.13 14.98 -2.08
C ASP A 401 12.36 14.77 -2.99
N ASP A 402 13.27 15.75 -3.03
CA ASP A 402 14.42 15.91 -3.96
C ASP A 402 15.51 14.80 -3.92
N GLN A 403 15.32 13.72 -3.16
CA GLN A 403 16.34 12.67 -2.95
C GLN A 403 15.89 11.35 -3.56
N PRO A 404 16.01 11.14 -4.89
CA PRO A 404 15.62 9.88 -5.50
C PRO A 404 16.27 8.72 -4.75
N THR A 405 15.46 7.75 -4.31
CA THR A 405 15.99 6.47 -3.86
C THR A 405 16.74 5.89 -5.03
N THR A 406 18.03 5.61 -4.85
CA THR A 406 18.89 4.90 -5.80
C THR A 406 18.14 3.71 -6.40
N GLU A 407 17.40 3.00 -5.55
CA GLU A 407 16.57 1.85 -5.90
C GLU A 407 15.53 2.11 -7.02
N GLY A 408 14.86 3.27 -7.03
CA GLY A 408 13.79 3.55 -8.01
C GLY A 408 14.35 3.88 -9.39
N LYS A 409 15.42 4.69 -9.42
CA LYS A 409 16.13 5.05 -10.66
C LYS A 409 16.86 3.86 -11.28
N GLU A 410 17.38 2.95 -10.46
CA GLU A 410 18.16 1.82 -10.94
C GLU A 410 17.28 0.63 -11.33
N ASN A 411 16.22 0.33 -10.56
CA ASN A 411 15.45 -0.89 -10.76
C ASN A 411 14.23 -0.73 -11.68
N SER A 412 13.56 0.43 -11.72
CA SER A 412 12.38 0.55 -12.59
C SER A 412 12.71 0.35 -14.08
N PRO A 413 13.80 0.94 -14.62
CA PRO A 413 14.23 0.67 -15.99
C PRO A 413 14.49 -0.81 -16.26
N LEU A 414 15.04 -1.54 -15.27
CA LEU A 414 15.28 -2.98 -15.37
C LEU A 414 13.97 -3.77 -15.52
N TYR A 415 12.92 -3.41 -14.78
CA TYR A 415 11.64 -4.10 -14.84
C TYR A 415 10.91 -3.82 -16.16
N ILE A 416 10.91 -2.54 -16.56
CA ILE A 416 10.19 -2.06 -17.73
C ILE A 416 10.81 -2.58 -19.03
N ARG A 417 12.14 -2.57 -19.15
CA ARG A 417 12.83 -3.09 -20.34
C ARG A 417 12.63 -4.60 -20.53
N GLN A 418 12.22 -5.32 -19.48
CA GLN A 418 11.91 -6.74 -19.54
C GLN A 418 10.43 -7.00 -19.85
N SER A 419 9.59 -5.98 -20.05
CA SER A 419 8.19 -6.16 -20.46
C SER A 419 8.00 -5.91 -21.96
N PRO A 420 7.73 -6.96 -22.77
CA PRO A 420 7.37 -6.76 -24.18
C PRO A 420 6.05 -5.98 -24.33
N GLU A 421 5.13 -6.10 -23.37
CA GLU A 421 3.87 -5.36 -23.33
C GLU A 421 4.10 -3.86 -23.19
N PHE A 422 5.07 -3.44 -22.36
CA PHE A 422 5.48 -2.04 -22.26
C PHE A 422 6.00 -1.52 -23.61
N GLN A 423 6.94 -2.24 -24.20
CA GLN A 423 7.56 -1.84 -25.48
C GLN A 423 6.50 -1.72 -26.57
N MET A 424 5.53 -2.63 -26.62
CA MET A 424 4.40 -2.55 -27.54
C MET A 424 3.48 -1.36 -27.22
N ALA A 425 3.13 -1.15 -25.95
CA ALA A 425 2.21 -0.09 -25.51
C ALA A 425 2.74 1.32 -25.81
N PHE A 426 4.05 1.54 -25.72
CA PHE A 426 4.68 2.84 -25.99
C PHE A 426 5.40 2.92 -27.35
N GLY A 427 5.36 1.85 -28.16
CA GLY A 427 5.96 1.83 -29.48
C GLY A 427 7.49 1.92 -29.46
N CYS A 428 8.13 1.30 -28.48
CA CYS A 428 9.58 1.29 -28.33
C CYS A 428 10.26 0.49 -29.45
N LYS A 429 11.40 0.99 -29.95
CA LYS A 429 12.13 0.43 -31.09
C LYS A 429 13.61 0.35 -30.78
N SER A 430 14.34 -0.40 -31.62
CA SER A 430 15.80 -0.43 -31.59
C SER A 430 16.38 0.99 -31.64
N GLY A 431 17.26 1.30 -30.69
CA GLY A 431 17.84 2.63 -30.48
C GLY A 431 17.30 3.37 -29.26
N HIS A 432 16.11 3.01 -28.75
CA HIS A 432 15.63 3.52 -27.46
C HIS A 432 16.30 2.79 -26.28
N GLU A 433 16.49 3.47 -25.14
CA GLU A 433 17.18 2.89 -23.97
C GLU A 433 16.39 1.75 -23.30
N LEU A 434 15.05 1.84 -23.27
CA LEU A 434 14.18 0.82 -22.67
C LEU A 434 13.74 -0.26 -23.67
N TYR A 435 14.36 -0.32 -24.85
CA TYR A 435 14.12 -1.39 -25.81
C TYR A 435 15.09 -2.56 -25.59
N THR A 436 14.53 -3.72 -25.27
CA THR A 436 15.21 -5.01 -25.24
C THR A 436 14.67 -5.88 -26.37
N ARG A 437 15.53 -6.61 -27.07
CA ARG A 437 15.08 -7.61 -28.05
C ARG A 437 14.45 -8.79 -27.32
N GLN A 438 13.49 -9.45 -27.94
CA GLN A 438 12.75 -10.54 -27.29
C GLN A 438 13.67 -11.69 -26.85
N GLU A 439 14.71 -11.99 -27.63
CA GLU A 439 15.73 -12.99 -27.30
C GLU A 439 16.66 -12.60 -26.14
N ASP A 440 16.75 -11.30 -25.83
CA ASP A 440 17.58 -10.75 -24.74
C ASP A 440 16.76 -10.57 -23.44
N MET A 441 15.45 -10.87 -23.46
CA MET A 441 14.59 -10.83 -22.28
C MET A 441 14.69 -12.14 -21.48
N CYS A 442 14.81 -12.04 -20.17
CA CYS A 442 14.75 -13.20 -19.28
C CYS A 442 13.30 -13.62 -19.08
N TYR A 443 13.03 -14.92 -19.03
CA TYR A 443 11.72 -15.50 -18.72
C TYR A 443 11.91 -16.59 -17.68
N ALA A 444 11.13 -16.53 -16.61
CA ALA A 444 11.17 -17.51 -15.53
C ALA A 444 10.22 -18.67 -15.81
N LEU A 445 9.12 -18.43 -16.55
CA LEU A 445 8.11 -19.43 -16.90
C LEU A 445 7.84 -19.47 -18.41
#